data_AF-A0A7Y0D2B2-F1
#
_entry.id   AF-A0A7Y0D2B2-F1
#
_cell.length_a   1.000
_cell.length_b   1.000
_cell.length_c   1.000
_cell.angle_alpha   90.00
_cell.angle_beta   90.00
_cell.angle_gamma   90.00
#
_symmetry.space_group_name_H-M   'P 1'
#
loop_
_entity.id
_entity.type
_entity.pdbx_description
1 polymer ?
#
loop_
_entity_poly.entity_id
_entity_poly.type
_entity_poly.pdbx_seq_one_letter_code
_entity_poly.pdbx_strand_id
1 'polypeptide(L)'
;MEISDLLRHRIIKSRMAQHTEKAEEVAIDLWAQMAVQIISIVGEGGFNSLYARSVFLTQSAFPWLAVGAVSAQTDRQFLELKTSLEGQTSAEASAANCLLLITFTDILATLIGEQLTTNILRSAWDIDAADSAGEELRDV
;
A
#
# COMPACT_ATOMS: atom_id res chain seq x y z
N MET A 1 14.43 18.17 0.95
CA MET A 1 13.44 17.24 1.52
C MET A 1 12.80 16.55 0.33
N GLU A 2 13.41 15.49 -0.19
CA GLU A 2 13.04 14.91 -1.51
C GLU A 2 13.48 13.44 -1.64
N ILE A 3 14.57 13.04 -0.98
CA ILE A 3 15.15 11.70 -1.12
C ILE A 3 14.27 10.60 -0.50
N SER A 4 13.51 10.93 0.54
CA SER A 4 12.71 9.93 1.27
C SER A 4 11.37 9.63 0.57
N ASP A 5 10.68 10.63 0.00
CA ASP A 5 9.52 10.38 -0.87
C ASP A 5 9.90 9.44 -2.03
N LEU A 6 11.07 9.67 -2.63
CA LEU A 6 11.62 8.80 -3.67
C LEU A 6 11.94 7.38 -3.15
N LEU A 7 12.29 7.21 -1.87
CA LEU A 7 12.57 5.90 -1.29
C LEU A 7 11.28 5.10 -1.08
N ARG A 8 10.28 5.71 -0.45
CA ARG A 8 8.97 5.10 -0.23
C ARG A 8 8.32 4.65 -1.53
N HIS A 9 8.34 5.51 -2.54
CA HIS A 9 7.82 5.18 -3.87
C HIS A 9 8.60 4.03 -4.53
N ARG A 10 9.92 3.98 -4.36
CA ARG A 10 10.75 2.88 -4.86
C ARG A 10 10.42 1.55 -4.18
N ILE A 11 10.23 1.56 -2.87
CA ILE A 11 9.82 0.37 -2.11
C ILE A 11 8.49 -0.19 -2.67
N ILE A 12 7.48 0.68 -2.81
CA ILE A 12 6.17 0.30 -3.33
C ILE A 12 6.29 -0.29 -4.73
N LYS A 13 6.98 0.41 -5.65
CA LYS A 13 7.15 -0.06 -7.03
C LYS A 13 7.91 -1.38 -7.11
N SER A 14 8.95 -1.56 -6.30
CA SER A 14 9.72 -2.81 -6.24
C SER A 14 8.85 -3.98 -5.81
N ARG A 15 8.04 -3.82 -4.76
CA ARG A 15 7.09 -4.85 -4.31
C ARG A 15 6.04 -5.17 -5.37
N MET A 16 5.46 -4.16 -6.02
CA MET A 16 4.48 -4.38 -7.09
C MET A 16 5.07 -5.11 -8.30
N ALA A 17 6.34 -4.88 -8.63
CA ALA A 17 7.02 -5.58 -9.72
C ALA A 17 7.37 -7.04 -9.41
N GLN A 18 7.52 -7.40 -8.13
CA GLN A 18 7.82 -8.79 -7.70
C GLN A 18 6.60 -9.72 -7.80
N HIS A 19 5.39 -9.17 -7.90
CA HIS A 19 4.14 -9.91 -7.78
C HIS A 19 3.24 -9.72 -9.00
N THR A 20 3.65 -10.33 -10.12
CA THR A 20 2.91 -10.30 -11.40
C THR A 20 1.84 -11.38 -11.51
N GLU A 21 1.93 -12.44 -10.72
CA GLU A 21 0.91 -13.50 -10.62
C GLU A 21 0.11 -13.29 -9.32
N LYS A 22 -1.24 -13.30 -9.40
CA LYS A 22 -2.17 -13.06 -8.28
C LYS A 22 -2.01 -11.68 -7.60
N ALA A 23 -1.94 -10.64 -8.41
CA ALA A 23 -1.73 -9.26 -7.96
C ALA A 23 -2.77 -8.80 -6.91
N GLU A 24 -3.99 -9.33 -6.97
CA GLU A 24 -5.08 -9.04 -6.04
C GLU A 24 -4.86 -9.61 -4.64
N GLU A 25 -4.40 -10.86 -4.50
CA GLU A 25 -4.15 -11.49 -3.19
C GLU A 25 -3.01 -10.78 -2.48
N VAL A 26 -1.91 -10.56 -3.20
CA VAL A 26 -0.74 -9.84 -2.69
C VAL A 26 -1.09 -8.41 -2.31
N ALA A 27 -1.91 -7.72 -3.12
CA ALA A 27 -2.35 -6.37 -2.78
C ALA A 27 -3.03 -6.33 -1.41
N ILE A 28 -3.95 -7.25 -1.14
CA ILE A 28 -4.67 -7.29 0.13
C ILE A 28 -3.73 -7.60 1.30
N ASP A 29 -2.80 -8.53 1.14
CA ASP A 29 -1.84 -8.86 2.19
C ASP A 29 -0.97 -7.65 2.56
N LEU A 30 -0.50 -6.89 1.58
CA LEU A 30 0.30 -5.68 1.81
C LEU A 30 -0.51 -4.59 2.54
N TRP A 31 -1.78 -4.42 2.17
CA TRP A 31 -2.69 -3.48 2.83
C TRP A 31 -3.00 -3.90 4.26
N ALA A 32 -3.25 -5.19 4.50
CA ALA A 32 -3.53 -5.72 5.84
C ALA A 32 -2.34 -5.53 6.79
N GLN A 33 -1.12 -5.83 6.33
CA GLN A 33 0.11 -5.63 7.10
C GLN A 33 0.32 -4.15 7.46
N MET A 34 0.10 -3.25 6.50
CA MET A 34 0.18 -1.81 6.75
C MET A 34 -0.90 -1.31 7.71
N ALA A 35 -2.13 -1.78 7.55
CA ALA A 35 -3.27 -1.34 8.35
C ALA A 35 -3.05 -1.60 9.83
N VAL A 36 -2.54 -2.79 10.19
CA VAL A 36 -2.22 -3.12 11.60
C VAL A 36 -1.30 -2.07 12.23
N GLN A 37 -0.21 -1.72 11.55
CA GLN A 37 0.77 -0.75 12.05
C GLN A 37 0.16 0.66 12.13
N ILE A 38 -0.53 1.10 11.07
CA ILE A 38 -1.04 2.47 10.98
C ILE A 38 -2.20 2.69 11.93
N ILE A 39 -3.13 1.73 12.05
CA ILE A 39 -4.26 1.79 12.98
C ILE A 39 -3.76 1.94 14.43
N SER A 40 -2.63 1.34 14.78
CA SER A 40 -2.04 1.50 16.12
C SER A 40 -1.58 2.93 16.43
N ILE A 41 -1.31 3.74 15.41
CA ILE A 41 -0.79 5.11 15.53
C ILE A 41 -1.92 6.14 15.39
N VAL A 42 -2.76 6.01 14.36
CA VAL A 42 -3.78 7.01 14.01
C VAL A 42 -5.22 6.59 14.34
N GLY A 43 -5.41 5.35 14.80
CA GLY A 43 -6.72 4.75 15.04
C GLY A 43 -7.42 4.28 13.76
N GLU A 44 -8.40 3.38 13.91
CA GLU A 44 -9.14 2.78 12.78
C GLU A 44 -9.90 3.82 11.97
N GLY A 45 -10.59 4.77 12.62
CA GLY A 45 -11.30 5.85 11.93
C GLY A 45 -10.36 6.76 11.13
N GLY A 46 -9.14 6.99 11.63
CA GLY A 46 -8.11 7.75 10.93
C GLY A 46 -7.62 7.00 9.68
N PHE A 47 -7.30 5.72 9.82
CA PHE A 47 -6.94 4.86 8.70
C PHE A 47 -8.04 4.83 7.63
N ASN A 48 -9.28 4.55 8.01
CA ASN A 48 -10.40 4.45 7.08
C ASN A 48 -10.65 5.76 6.33
N SER A 49 -10.52 6.90 7.00
CA SER A 49 -10.65 8.21 6.36
C SER A 49 -9.54 8.48 5.34
N LEU A 50 -8.30 8.11 5.67
CA LEU A 50 -7.16 8.23 4.78
C LEU A 50 -7.29 7.31 3.56
N TYR A 51 -7.69 6.06 3.79
CA TYR A 51 -7.93 5.10 2.73
C TYR A 51 -9.02 5.58 1.78
N ALA A 52 -10.16 6.02 2.31
CA ALA A 52 -11.26 6.60 1.53
C ALA A 52 -10.80 7.76 0.64
N ARG A 53 -10.02 8.69 1.23
CA ARG A 53 -9.49 9.85 0.51
C ARG A 53 -8.55 9.42 -0.61
N SER A 54 -7.73 8.41 -0.38
CA SER A 54 -6.74 7.89 -1.33
C SER A 54 -7.41 7.18 -2.50
N VAL A 55 -8.44 6.38 -2.23
CA VAL A 55 -9.30 5.77 -3.26
C VAL A 55 -9.93 6.85 -4.14
N PHE A 56 -10.56 7.86 -3.53
CA PHE A 56 -11.19 8.95 -4.28
C PHE A 56 -10.22 9.70 -5.21
N LEU A 57 -8.97 9.92 -4.79
CA LEU A 57 -7.96 10.55 -5.65
C LEU A 57 -7.51 9.63 -6.79
N THR A 58 -7.35 8.35 -6.50
CA THR A 58 -6.90 7.33 -7.46
C THR A 58 -7.95 7.07 -8.54
N GLN A 59 -9.24 7.25 -8.23
CA GLN A 59 -10.35 7.11 -9.18
C GLN A 59 -10.26 8.04 -10.40
N SER A 60 -9.51 9.15 -10.31
CA SER A 60 -9.26 10.01 -11.47
C SER A 60 -8.48 9.30 -12.59
N ALA A 61 -7.60 8.35 -12.24
CA ALA A 61 -6.85 7.53 -13.18
C ALA A 61 -7.50 6.15 -13.39
N PHE A 62 -8.17 5.60 -12.37
CA PHE A 62 -8.81 4.28 -12.40
C PHE A 62 -10.27 4.36 -11.91
N PRO A 63 -11.22 4.80 -12.76
CA PRO A 63 -12.60 5.07 -12.33
C PRO A 63 -13.36 3.84 -11.81
N TRP A 64 -12.91 2.64 -12.14
CA TRP A 64 -13.49 1.37 -11.69
C TRP A 64 -13.09 0.97 -10.26
N LEU A 65 -12.13 1.66 -9.65
CA LEU A 65 -11.61 1.31 -8.33
C LEU A 65 -12.63 1.63 -7.23
N ALA A 66 -13.12 0.60 -6.53
CA ALA A 66 -14.01 0.70 -5.37
C ALA A 66 -15.26 1.58 -5.59
N VAL A 67 -15.93 1.37 -6.74
CA VAL A 67 -17.21 2.01 -7.07
C VAL A 67 -18.33 1.40 -6.24
N GLY A 68 -18.48 1.85 -4.99
CA GLY A 68 -19.56 1.36 -4.13
C GLY A 68 -19.29 1.56 -2.65
N ALA A 69 -19.44 2.81 -2.19
CA ALA A 69 -19.47 3.22 -0.78
C ALA A 69 -18.33 2.66 0.10
N VAL A 70 -17.28 3.47 0.26
CA VAL A 70 -16.24 3.30 1.29
C VAL A 70 -16.90 2.90 2.62
N SER A 71 -16.68 1.65 3.04
CA SER A 71 -17.16 1.15 4.34
C SER A 71 -16.38 1.79 5.50
N ALA A 72 -17.01 1.91 6.67
CA ALA A 72 -16.33 2.31 7.90
C ALA A 72 -15.53 1.16 8.54
N GLN A 73 -15.52 -0.03 7.93
CA GLN A 73 -14.85 -1.24 8.42
C GLN A 73 -13.71 -1.62 7.49
N THR A 74 -12.51 -1.76 8.05
CA THR A 74 -11.26 -2.02 7.32
C THR A 74 -11.35 -3.27 6.45
N ASP A 75 -11.83 -4.39 7.01
CA ASP A 75 -11.94 -5.68 6.28
C ASP A 75 -12.84 -5.58 5.04
N ARG A 76 -13.92 -4.81 5.17
CA ARG A 76 -14.87 -4.62 4.07
C ARG A 76 -14.29 -3.76 2.96
N GLN A 77 -13.51 -2.73 3.31
CA GLN A 77 -12.79 -1.92 2.32
C GLN A 77 -11.81 -2.78 1.49
N PHE A 78 -11.11 -3.73 2.13
CA PHE A 78 -10.18 -4.63 1.45
C PHE A 78 -10.90 -5.66 0.58
N LEU A 79 -12.05 -6.17 1.01
CA LEU A 79 -12.87 -7.04 0.17
C LEU A 79 -13.36 -6.32 -1.10
N GLU A 80 -13.80 -5.07 -0.96
CA GLU A 80 -14.23 -4.22 -2.08
C GLU A 80 -13.07 -3.90 -3.03
N LEU A 81 -11.88 -3.64 -2.48
CA LEU A 81 -10.65 -3.48 -3.27
C LEU A 81 -10.35 -4.76 -4.05
N LYS A 82 -10.33 -5.92 -3.37
CA LYS A 82 -10.03 -7.21 -3.99
C LYS A 82 -10.97 -7.47 -5.18
N THR A 83 -12.26 -7.31 -4.95
CA THR A 83 -13.29 -7.48 -5.98
C THR A 83 -13.07 -6.54 -7.17
N SER A 84 -12.67 -5.29 -6.91
CA SER A 84 -12.37 -4.31 -7.96
C SER A 84 -11.16 -4.74 -8.80
N LEU A 85 -10.12 -5.30 -8.16
CA LEU A 85 -8.90 -5.76 -8.81
C LEU A 85 -9.10 -7.05 -9.61
N GLU A 86 -9.88 -8.01 -9.08
CA GLU A 86 -10.21 -9.28 -9.76
C GLU A 86 -10.92 -9.08 -11.10
N GLY A 87 -11.63 -7.95 -11.26
CA GLY A 87 -12.31 -7.60 -12.51
C GLY A 87 -11.40 -7.03 -13.61
N GLN A 88 -10.11 -6.86 -13.38
CA GLN A 88 -9.18 -6.18 -14.29
C GLN A 88 -8.04 -7.10 -14.75
N THR A 89 -7.27 -6.63 -15.73
CA THR A 89 -6.03 -7.31 -16.10
C THR A 89 -4.98 -7.20 -14.99
N SER A 90 -4.07 -8.18 -14.86
CA SER A 90 -2.99 -8.13 -13.84
C SER A 90 -2.18 -6.82 -13.91
N ALA A 91 -1.92 -6.30 -15.12
CA ALA A 91 -1.22 -5.04 -15.32
C ALA A 91 -2.01 -3.83 -14.79
N GLU A 92 -3.31 -3.76 -15.08
CA GLU A 92 -4.17 -2.67 -14.58
C GLU A 92 -4.39 -2.76 -13.08
N ALA A 93 -4.61 -3.96 -12.53
CA ALA A 93 -4.74 -4.20 -11.10
C ALA A 93 -3.48 -3.77 -10.34
N SER A 94 -2.30 -4.17 -10.83
CA SER A 94 -1.01 -3.78 -10.24
C SER A 94 -0.79 -2.27 -10.34
N ALA A 95 -1.06 -1.65 -11.49
CA ALA A 95 -0.91 -0.21 -11.67
C ALA A 95 -1.84 0.60 -10.75
N ALA A 96 -3.11 0.19 -10.62
CA ALA A 96 -4.08 0.84 -9.75
C ALA A 96 -3.70 0.70 -8.28
N ASN A 97 -3.32 -0.50 -7.84
CA ASN A 97 -2.89 -0.73 -6.45
C ASN A 97 -1.60 0.04 -6.13
N CYS A 98 -0.64 0.09 -7.07
CA CYS A 98 0.58 0.87 -6.93
C CYS A 98 0.27 2.37 -6.73
N LEU A 99 -0.59 2.93 -7.58
CA LEU A 99 -0.98 4.33 -7.47
C LEU A 99 -1.74 4.61 -6.16
N LEU A 100 -2.60 3.68 -5.72
CA LEU A 100 -3.34 3.81 -4.46
C LEU A 100 -2.39 3.83 -3.26
N LEU A 101 -1.44 2.89 -3.19
CA LEU A 101 -0.42 2.83 -2.14
C LEU A 101 0.45 4.09 -2.10
N ILE A 102 0.87 4.59 -3.27
CA ILE A 102 1.63 5.84 -3.37
C ILE A 102 0.81 7.00 -2.83
N THR A 103 -0.42 7.17 -3.31
CA THR A 103 -1.32 8.26 -2.90
C THR A 103 -1.59 8.24 -1.41
N PHE A 104 -1.90 7.06 -0.86
CA PHE A 104 -2.16 6.89 0.56
C PHE A 104 -0.95 7.23 1.41
N THR A 105 0.21 6.71 1.03
CA THR A 105 1.42 6.92 1.81
C THR A 105 1.96 8.34 1.68
N ASP A 106 1.70 9.04 0.56
CA ASP A 106 2.00 10.46 0.41
C ASP A 106 1.15 11.30 1.38
N ILE A 107 -0.15 11.04 1.45
CA ILE A 107 -1.02 11.73 2.41
C ILE A 107 -0.56 11.42 3.84
N LEU A 108 -0.26 10.16 4.15
CA LEU A 108 0.22 9.76 5.48
C LEU A 108 1.53 10.49 5.85
N ALA A 109 2.49 10.57 4.92
CA ALA A 109 3.75 11.27 5.12
C ALA A 109 3.57 12.76 5.40
N THR A 110 2.58 13.42 4.79
CA THR A 110 2.25 14.82 5.12
C THR A 110 1.70 15.00 6.54
N LEU A 111 1.13 13.95 7.15
CA LEU A 111 0.50 14.01 8.47
C LEU A 111 1.44 13.62 9.60
N ILE A 112 2.18 12.52 9.45
CA ILE A 112 3.01 11.94 10.52
C ILE A 112 4.51 12.03 10.23
N GLY A 113 4.87 12.62 9.10
CA GLY A 113 6.25 12.74 8.67
C GLY A 113 6.72 11.56 7.82
N GLU A 114 7.63 11.88 6.92
CA GLU A 114 8.12 10.98 5.89
C GLU A 114 9.02 9.86 6.46
N GLN A 115 9.84 10.18 7.46
CA GLN A 115 10.70 9.16 8.11
C GLN A 115 9.86 8.08 8.81
N LEU A 116 8.81 8.47 9.54
CA LEU A 116 7.94 7.53 10.24
C LEU A 116 7.15 6.69 9.23
N THR A 117 6.63 7.31 8.18
CA THR A 117 5.90 6.61 7.12
C THR A 117 6.77 5.56 6.42
N THR A 118 8.01 5.91 6.07
CA THR A 118 8.95 4.96 5.46
C THR A 118 9.30 3.80 6.41
N ASN A 119 9.49 4.05 7.70
CA ASN A 119 9.77 3.01 8.69
C ASN A 119 8.59 2.06 8.89
N ILE A 120 7.36 2.58 8.89
CA ILE A 120 6.14 1.75 8.95
C ILE A 120 6.09 0.79 7.76
N LEU A 121 6.39 1.26 6.54
CA LEU A 121 6.38 0.40 5.35
C LEU A 121 7.45 -0.69 5.40
N ARG A 122 8.66 -0.34 5.84
CA ARG A 122 9.74 -1.32 6.02
C ARG A 122 9.38 -2.40 7.02
N SER A 123 8.82 -2.00 8.16
CA SER A 123 8.40 -2.93 9.21
C SER A 123 7.19 -3.76 8.79
N ALA A 124 6.20 -3.16 8.12
CA ALA A 124 5.01 -3.87 7.67
C ALA A 124 5.35 -4.94 6.63
N TRP A 125 6.27 -4.65 5.71
CA TRP A 125 6.61 -5.54 4.58
C TRP A 125 7.91 -6.31 4.76
N ASP A 126 8.40 -6.40 5.99
CA ASP A 126 9.61 -7.13 6.38
C ASP A 126 10.81 -6.89 5.46
N ILE A 127 11.02 -5.63 5.07
CA ILE A 127 12.06 -5.25 4.11
C ILE A 127 13.43 -5.39 4.73
N ASP A 128 13.55 -5.10 6.04
CA ASP A 128 14.82 -5.15 6.74
C ASP A 128 15.34 -6.60 6.92
N ALA A 129 14.44 -7.60 7.02
CA ALA A 129 14.83 -9.01 7.01
C ALA A 129 15.20 -9.53 5.60
N ALA A 130 14.62 -8.94 4.56
CA ALA A 130 14.97 -9.27 3.17
C ALA A 130 16.34 -8.70 2.76
N ASP A 131 16.75 -7.55 3.33
CA ASP A 131 18.07 -6.94 3.08
C ASP A 131 19.18 -7.72 3.81
N SER A 132 18.94 -8.18 5.04
CA SER A 132 19.91 -8.98 5.81
C SER A 132 20.13 -10.39 5.23
N ALA A 133 19.10 -11.01 4.65
CA ALA A 133 19.22 -12.31 3.96
C ALA A 133 20.06 -12.22 2.66
N GLY A 134 20.18 -11.03 2.06
CA GLY A 134 21.01 -10.79 0.88
C GLY A 134 22.51 -10.64 1.19
N GLU A 135 22.86 -10.31 2.44
CA GLU A 135 24.25 -10.14 2.88
C GLU A 135 24.86 -11.43 3.43
N GLU A 136 24.09 -12.33 4.03
CA GLU A 136 24.62 -13.61 4.56
C GLU A 136 25.08 -14.62 3.50
N LEU A 137 24.69 -14.46 2.23
CA LEU A 137 25.09 -15.38 1.15
C LEU A 137 26.40 -15.00 0.43
N ARG A 138 27.08 -13.94 0.89
CA ARG A 138 28.36 -13.46 0.29
C ARG A 138 29.60 -13.77 1.11
N ASP A 139 29.45 -14.33 2.32
CA ASP A 139 30.55 -14.70 3.22
C ASP A 139 30.60 -16.22 3.49
N VAL A 140 30.54 -17.05 2.43
CA VAL A 140 30.90 -18.48 2.48
C VAL A 140 31.84 -18.86 1.35
#